data_AF-A0A0D0BJA7-F1
#
_entry.id   AF-A0A0D0BJA7-F1
#
_cell.length_a   1.000
_cell.length_b   1.000
_cell.length_c   1.000
_cell.angle_alpha   90.00
_cell.angle_beta   90.00
_cell.angle_gamma   90.00
#
_symmetry.space_group_name_H-M   'P 1'
#
loop_
_entity.id
_entity.type
_entity.pdbx_description
1 polymer ?
#
loop_
_entity_poly.entity_id
_entity_poly.type
_entity_poly.pdbx_seq_one_letter_code
_entity_poly.pdbx_strand_id
1 'polypeptide(L)'
;MTPEEQQTIASYASNIYMNIISSIIATVTGYGAAILGMIIASRILVTKSWTHSRIMLLSCFTITFIALTWNIINEGAFLLVNDKIIFAQMKPEVQGGLNAQDQIVNHETLALGCMRSWIPMISTLLSDFMVVWRAWVLFEKQSPWKIVLVLLMIVNIGINIADCILGTTDFKVPFESNSNTLWDGLSLVISLVVNMFATSLVAWKAWKNISGPADTSYGFSLTVKIISSIFVLTSASYPIATIILINMGSSVIETLQMTQILEQSRLDSRGATIAQYISPYPH
;
A
#
# COMPACT_ATOMS: atom_id res chain seq x y z
N MET A 1 -27.74 -31.01 -7.06
CA MET A 1 -26.94 -30.13 -6.21
C MET A 1 -27.03 -30.64 -4.79
N THR A 2 -25.92 -31.04 -4.19
CA THR A 2 -25.91 -31.55 -2.81
C THR A 2 -25.92 -30.40 -1.80
N PRO A 3 -26.30 -30.64 -0.53
CA PRO A 3 -26.23 -29.61 0.51
C PRO A 3 -24.81 -29.05 0.71
N GLU A 4 -23.77 -29.87 0.55
CA GLU A 4 -22.38 -29.39 0.66
C GLU A 4 -22.00 -28.43 -0.47
N GLU A 5 -22.45 -28.71 -1.70
CA GLU A 5 -22.28 -27.80 -2.84
C GLU A 5 -22.98 -26.47 -2.60
N GLN A 6 -24.20 -26.48 -2.04
CA GLN A 6 -24.94 -25.25 -1.72
C GLN A 6 -24.22 -24.41 -0.66
N GLN A 7 -23.72 -25.05 0.40
CA GLN A 7 -22.98 -24.35 1.45
C GLN A 7 -21.68 -23.73 0.92
N THR A 8 -20.98 -24.45 0.05
CA THR A 8 -19.75 -23.97 -0.60
C THR A 8 -20.04 -22.73 -1.45
N ILE A 9 -21.06 -22.79 -2.33
CA ILE A 9 -21.45 -21.63 -3.15
C ILE A 9 -21.90 -20.45 -2.29
N ALA A 10 -22.67 -20.68 -1.22
CA ALA A 10 -23.14 -19.62 -0.33
C ALA A 10 -21.98 -18.92 0.41
N SER A 11 -21.02 -19.69 0.95
CA SER A 11 -19.83 -19.14 1.59
C SER A 11 -18.99 -18.32 0.62
N TYR A 12 -18.85 -18.80 -0.62
CA TYR A 12 -18.07 -18.15 -1.65
C TYR A 12 -18.71 -16.85 -2.13
N ALA A 13 -20.02 -16.86 -2.37
CA ALA A 13 -20.79 -15.66 -2.71
C ALA A 13 -20.72 -14.62 -1.59
N SER A 14 -20.78 -15.05 -0.32
CA SER A 14 -20.63 -14.15 0.83
C SER A 14 -19.23 -13.52 0.88
N ASN A 15 -18.17 -14.30 0.64
CA ASN A 15 -16.80 -13.80 0.61
C ASN A 15 -16.59 -12.78 -0.52
N ILE A 16 -17.03 -13.09 -1.74
CA ILE A 16 -17.01 -12.14 -2.87
C ILE A 16 -17.75 -10.86 -2.50
N TYR A 17 -18.97 -10.97 -1.97
CA TYR A 17 -19.79 -9.82 -1.62
C TYR A 17 -19.09 -8.91 -0.60
N MET A 18 -18.53 -9.49 0.46
CA MET A 18 -17.80 -8.73 1.48
C MET A 18 -16.52 -8.09 0.93
N ASN A 19 -15.76 -8.80 0.08
CA ASN A 19 -14.55 -8.27 -0.53
C ASN A 19 -14.84 -7.14 -1.51
N ILE A 20 -15.86 -7.29 -2.36
CA ILE A 20 -16.30 -6.26 -3.30
C ILE A 20 -16.78 -5.03 -2.54
N ILE A 21 -17.63 -5.19 -1.53
CA ILE A 21 -18.15 -4.05 -0.76
C ILE A 21 -17.04 -3.35 0.01
N SER A 22 -16.22 -4.10 0.74
CA SER A 22 -15.11 -3.53 1.51
C SER A 22 -14.14 -2.80 0.59
N SER A 23 -13.76 -3.41 -0.53
CA SER A 23 -12.87 -2.82 -1.52
C SER A 23 -13.49 -1.57 -2.16
N ILE A 24 -14.71 -1.64 -2.69
CA ILE A 24 -15.37 -0.51 -3.34
C ILE A 24 -15.56 0.65 -2.37
N ILE A 25 -16.06 0.40 -1.16
CA ILE A 25 -16.29 1.47 -0.18
C ILE A 25 -14.96 2.12 0.20
N ALA A 26 -13.94 1.34 0.55
CA ALA A 26 -12.64 1.88 0.96
C ALA A 26 -11.94 2.62 -0.19
N THR A 27 -11.90 2.03 -1.38
CA THR A 27 -11.20 2.59 -2.54
C THR A 27 -11.92 3.80 -3.12
N VAL A 28 -13.23 3.74 -3.34
CA VAL A 28 -14.00 4.87 -3.92
C VAL A 28 -14.05 6.04 -2.94
N THR A 29 -14.27 5.79 -1.64
CA THR A 29 -14.29 6.87 -0.64
C THR A 29 -12.92 7.51 -0.49
N GLY A 30 -11.87 6.69 -0.36
CA GLY A 30 -10.49 7.18 -0.24
C GLY A 30 -10.04 7.94 -1.48
N TYR A 31 -10.36 7.43 -2.67
CA TYR A 31 -10.03 8.07 -3.95
C TYR A 31 -10.80 9.38 -4.15
N GLY A 32 -12.10 9.42 -3.81
CA GLY A 32 -12.90 10.63 -3.87
C GLY A 32 -12.35 11.73 -2.95
N ALA A 33 -11.98 11.38 -1.72
CA ALA A 33 -11.32 12.31 -0.80
C ALA A 33 -9.97 12.81 -1.34
N ALA A 34 -9.17 11.93 -1.95
CA ALA A 34 -7.90 12.29 -2.57
C ALA A 34 -8.10 13.27 -3.76
N ILE A 35 -9.05 13.00 -4.66
CA ILE A 35 -9.40 13.90 -5.78
C ILE A 35 -9.80 15.28 -5.26
N LEU A 36 -10.70 15.33 -4.27
CA LEU A 36 -11.14 16.60 -3.69
C LEU A 36 -9.96 17.38 -3.11
N GLY A 37 -9.08 16.72 -2.35
CA GLY A 37 -7.85 17.32 -1.83
C GLY A 37 -6.92 17.85 -2.93
N MET A 38 -6.76 17.09 -4.02
CA MET A 38 -5.95 17.49 -5.18
C MET A 38 -6.53 18.68 -5.94
N ILE A 39 -7.85 18.76 -6.10
CA ILE A 39 -8.52 19.91 -6.74
C ILE A 39 -8.31 21.17 -5.91
N ILE A 40 -8.50 21.08 -4.59
CA ILE A 40 -8.29 22.20 -3.66
C ILE A 40 -6.82 22.65 -3.71
N ALA A 41 -5.87 21.71 -3.62
CA ALA A 41 -4.44 22.02 -3.69
C ALA A 41 -4.06 22.67 -5.03
N SER A 42 -4.57 22.15 -6.15
CA SER A 42 -4.30 22.68 -7.48
C SER A 42 -4.85 24.10 -7.65
N ARG A 43 -6.07 24.39 -7.15
CA ARG A 43 -6.64 25.74 -7.12
C ARG A 43 -5.75 26.71 -6.35
N ILE A 44 -5.24 26.32 -5.17
CA ILE A 44 -4.34 27.14 -4.36
C ILE A 44 -3.01 27.41 -5.09
N LEU A 45 -2.50 26.43 -5.85
CA LEU A 45 -1.24 26.58 -6.57
C LEU A 45 -1.35 27.48 -7.81
N VAL A 46 -2.45 27.34 -8.56
CA VAL A 46 -2.70 28.09 -9.81
C VAL A 46 -3.08 29.55 -9.56
N THR A 47 -3.70 29.87 -8.41
CA THR A 47 -4.16 31.24 -8.10
C THR A 47 -3.04 32.24 -7.80
N LYS A 48 -1.79 31.80 -7.71
CA LYS A 48 -0.66 32.65 -7.33
C LYS A 48 0.44 32.56 -8.41
N SER A 49 1.35 33.55 -8.49
CA SER A 49 2.36 33.65 -9.55
C SER A 49 3.19 32.38 -9.77
N TRP A 50 3.43 32.00 -11.02
CA TRP A 50 4.19 30.80 -11.37
C TRP A 50 5.67 30.95 -10.98
N THR A 51 6.10 30.13 -10.03
CA THR A 51 7.52 29.99 -9.66
C THR A 51 7.99 28.59 -10.01
N HIS A 52 9.29 28.41 -10.27
CA HIS A 52 9.87 27.09 -10.59
C HIS A 52 9.49 26.01 -9.55
N SER A 53 9.48 26.37 -8.26
CA SER A 53 9.05 25.49 -7.16
C SER A 53 7.61 25.00 -7.32
N ARG A 54 6.68 25.86 -7.80
CA ARG A 54 5.28 25.47 -7.98
C ARG A 54 5.05 24.63 -9.22
N ILE A 55 5.76 24.91 -10.30
CA ILE A 55 5.70 24.07 -11.50
C ILE A 55 6.12 22.64 -11.15
N MET A 56 7.21 22.51 -10.39
CA MET A 56 7.69 21.22 -9.95
C MET A 56 6.72 20.52 -8.99
N LEU A 57 6.15 21.25 -8.03
CA LEU A 57 5.16 20.69 -7.11
C LEU A 57 3.89 20.28 -7.86
N LEU A 58 3.41 21.08 -8.82
CA LEU A 58 2.27 20.72 -9.68
C LEU A 58 2.57 19.45 -10.48
N SER A 59 3.76 19.33 -11.06
CA SER A 59 4.21 18.12 -11.76
C SER A 59 4.18 16.90 -10.84
N CYS A 60 4.72 17.00 -9.62
CA CYS A 60 4.66 15.91 -8.65
C CYS A 60 3.22 15.53 -8.28
N PHE A 61 2.34 16.51 -8.09
CA PHE A 61 0.92 16.29 -7.85
C PHE A 61 0.25 15.56 -9.02
N THR A 62 0.55 15.95 -10.26
CA THR A 62 0.02 15.28 -11.46
C THR A 62 0.50 13.83 -11.56
N ILE A 63 1.79 13.56 -11.32
CA ILE A 63 2.32 12.18 -11.35
C ILE A 63 1.66 11.34 -10.25
N THR A 64 1.50 11.89 -9.04
CA THR A 64 0.83 11.22 -7.93
C THR A 64 -0.63 10.89 -8.28
N PHE A 65 -1.34 11.82 -8.93
CA PHE A 65 -2.70 11.62 -9.40
C PHE A 65 -2.79 10.48 -10.42
N ILE A 66 -1.88 10.46 -11.40
CA ILE A 66 -1.82 9.40 -12.43
C ILE A 66 -1.54 8.04 -11.77
N ALA A 67 -0.56 7.98 -10.85
CA ALA A 67 -0.22 6.75 -10.13
C ALA A 67 -1.39 6.24 -9.29
N LEU A 68 -2.09 7.13 -8.58
CA LEU A 68 -3.27 6.77 -7.79
C LEU A 68 -4.42 6.28 -8.69
N THR A 69 -4.67 6.94 -9.82
CA THR A 69 -5.69 6.52 -10.78
C THR A 69 -5.37 5.13 -11.32
N TRP A 70 -4.11 4.88 -11.69
CA TRP A 70 -3.62 3.58 -12.14
C TRP A 70 -3.79 2.50 -11.06
N ASN A 71 -3.57 2.83 -9.78
CA ASN A 71 -3.80 1.93 -8.65
C ASN A 71 -5.23 1.38 -8.62
N ILE A 72 -6.19 2.30 -8.69
CA ILE A 72 -7.61 1.97 -8.58
C ILE A 72 -8.04 1.10 -9.77
N ILE A 73 -7.54 1.40 -10.97
CA ILE A 73 -7.82 0.61 -12.17
C ILE A 73 -7.25 -0.81 -12.02
N ASN A 74 -6.02 -0.97 -11.55
CA ASN A 74 -5.39 -2.28 -11.39
C ASN A 74 -6.04 -3.12 -10.29
N GLU A 75 -6.38 -2.52 -9.15
CA GLU A 75 -7.10 -3.22 -8.08
C GLU A 75 -8.49 -3.69 -8.57
N GLY A 76 -9.21 -2.83 -9.28
CA GLY A 76 -10.48 -3.20 -9.90
C GLY A 76 -10.34 -4.32 -10.92
N ALA A 77 -9.35 -4.23 -11.81
CA ALA A 77 -9.07 -5.26 -12.82
C ALA A 77 -8.66 -6.60 -12.18
N PHE A 78 -7.84 -6.56 -11.14
CA PHE A 78 -7.39 -7.74 -10.41
C PHE A 78 -8.58 -8.49 -9.77
N LEU A 79 -9.48 -7.76 -9.10
CA LEU A 79 -10.69 -8.36 -8.52
C LEU A 79 -11.56 -9.03 -9.59
N LEU A 80 -11.78 -8.36 -10.72
CA LEU A 80 -12.58 -8.90 -11.83
C LEU A 80 -11.94 -10.16 -12.45
N VAL A 81 -10.62 -10.16 -12.63
CA VAL A 81 -9.89 -11.33 -13.15
C VAL A 81 -9.94 -12.48 -12.16
N ASN A 82 -9.73 -12.21 -10.87
CA ASN A 82 -9.80 -13.23 -9.82
C ASN A 82 -11.18 -13.88 -9.74
N ASP A 83 -12.25 -13.08 -9.78
CA ASP A 83 -13.63 -13.59 -9.77
C ASP A 83 -13.93 -14.45 -11.01
N LYS A 84 -13.43 -14.05 -12.18
CA LYS A 84 -13.55 -14.82 -13.42
C LYS A 84 -12.85 -16.18 -13.33
N ILE A 85 -11.65 -16.23 -12.73
CA ILE A 85 -10.88 -17.46 -12.56
C ILE A 85 -11.65 -18.44 -11.69
N ILE A 86 -12.14 -17.96 -10.57
CA ILE A 86 -12.81 -18.84 -9.60
C ILE A 86 -14.15 -19.31 -10.16
N PHE A 87 -14.88 -18.45 -10.88
CA PHE A 87 -16.10 -18.87 -11.57
C PHE A 87 -15.82 -19.92 -12.67
N ALA A 88 -14.71 -19.78 -13.40
CA ALA A 88 -14.31 -20.77 -14.40
C ALA A 88 -13.97 -22.13 -13.77
N GLN A 89 -13.33 -22.15 -12.60
CA GLN A 89 -13.03 -23.37 -11.85
C GLN A 89 -14.30 -24.11 -11.39
N MET A 90 -15.40 -23.39 -11.17
CA MET A 90 -16.69 -23.98 -10.76
C MET A 90 -17.45 -24.67 -11.90
N LYS A 91 -17.03 -24.56 -13.17
CA LYS A 91 -17.69 -25.20 -14.30
C LYS A 91 -16.86 -26.36 -14.87
N PRO A 92 -16.90 -27.56 -14.26
CA PRO A 92 -16.10 -28.71 -14.68
C PRO A 92 -16.76 -29.41 -15.89
N GLU A 93 -16.81 -28.78 -17.06
CA GLU A 93 -17.49 -29.40 -18.23
C GLU A 93 -16.54 -30.14 -19.18
N VAL A 94 -15.22 -29.94 -19.14
CA VAL A 94 -14.31 -30.67 -20.03
C VAL A 94 -12.97 -31.01 -19.36
N GLN A 95 -12.80 -32.30 -19.08
CA GLN A 95 -11.59 -32.92 -18.53
C GLN A 95 -10.47 -32.89 -19.58
N GLY A 96 -9.83 -31.73 -19.72
CA GLY A 96 -8.78 -31.47 -20.73
C GLY A 96 -8.57 -29.98 -21.02
N GLY A 97 -9.58 -29.13 -20.79
CA GLY A 97 -9.48 -27.67 -20.94
C GLY A 97 -8.75 -26.97 -19.78
N LEU A 98 -8.72 -27.59 -18.59
CA LEU A 98 -8.13 -27.00 -17.38
C LEU A 98 -6.66 -26.63 -17.56
N ASN A 99 -5.83 -27.53 -18.09
CA ASN A 99 -4.39 -27.28 -18.22
C ASN A 99 -4.06 -26.11 -19.16
N ALA A 100 -4.83 -25.92 -20.24
CA ALA A 100 -4.65 -24.79 -21.14
C ALA A 100 -5.15 -23.47 -20.52
N GLN A 101 -6.24 -23.55 -19.75
CA GLN A 101 -6.81 -22.39 -19.07
C GLN A 101 -5.93 -21.91 -17.92
N ASP A 102 -5.32 -22.82 -17.16
CA ASP A 102 -4.38 -22.51 -16.09
C ASP A 102 -3.16 -21.73 -16.63
N GLN A 103 -2.65 -22.09 -17.82
CA GLN A 103 -1.52 -21.37 -18.42
C GLN A 103 -1.87 -19.94 -18.84
N ILE A 104 -3.05 -19.74 -19.44
CA ILE A 104 -3.52 -18.40 -19.85
C ILE A 104 -3.77 -17.52 -18.62
N VAL A 105 -4.45 -18.09 -17.61
CA VAL A 105 -4.75 -17.41 -16.35
C VAL A 105 -3.47 -17.01 -15.62
N ASN A 106 -2.46 -17.89 -15.58
CA ASN A 106 -1.19 -17.59 -14.95
C ASN A 106 -0.47 -16.43 -15.63
N HIS A 107 -0.54 -16.30 -16.96
CA HIS A 107 0.11 -15.19 -17.65
C HIS A 107 -0.57 -13.83 -17.38
N GLU A 108 -1.90 -13.78 -17.40
CA GLU A 108 -2.66 -12.54 -17.12
C GLU A 108 -2.51 -12.08 -15.66
N THR A 109 -2.58 -13.01 -14.72
CA THR A 109 -2.43 -12.72 -13.28
C THR A 109 -1.01 -12.27 -12.94
N LEU A 110 0.02 -12.84 -13.57
CA LEU A 110 1.41 -12.39 -13.39
C LEU A 110 1.61 -10.94 -13.87
N ALA A 111 1.02 -10.56 -15.01
CA ALA A 111 1.13 -9.20 -15.52
C ALA A 111 0.46 -8.19 -14.57
N LEU A 112 -0.73 -8.51 -14.07
CA LEU A 112 -1.45 -7.67 -13.10
C LEU A 112 -0.73 -7.61 -11.75
N GLY A 113 -0.19 -8.73 -11.27
CA GLY A 113 0.60 -8.81 -10.05
C GLY A 113 1.87 -7.95 -10.13
N CYS A 114 2.55 -7.99 -11.28
CA CYS A 114 3.66 -7.09 -11.56
C CYS A 114 3.19 -5.64 -11.49
N MET A 115 2.17 -5.23 -12.26
CA MET A 115 1.71 -3.83 -12.25
C MET A 115 1.29 -3.32 -10.86
N ARG A 116 0.78 -4.21 -10.00
CA ARG A 116 0.33 -3.89 -8.63
C ARG A 116 1.47 -3.44 -7.71
N SER A 117 2.65 -4.06 -7.79
CA SER A 117 3.78 -3.71 -6.91
C SER A 117 4.43 -2.36 -7.23
N TRP A 118 4.37 -1.93 -8.50
CA TRP A 118 5.00 -0.67 -8.94
C TRP A 118 4.32 0.58 -8.37
N ILE A 119 3.04 0.51 -8.02
CA ILE A 119 2.27 1.70 -7.66
C ILE A 119 2.59 2.21 -6.25
N PRO A 120 2.60 1.36 -5.20
CA PRO A 120 3.12 1.75 -3.89
C PRO A 120 4.55 2.27 -3.97
N MET A 121 5.38 1.65 -4.81
CA MET A 121 6.77 2.08 -5.03
C MET A 121 6.85 3.50 -5.61
N ILE A 122 6.13 3.80 -6.70
CA ILE A 122 6.11 5.14 -7.29
C ILE A 122 5.62 6.18 -6.28
N SER A 123 4.59 5.84 -5.50
CA SER A 123 4.03 6.74 -4.48
C SER A 123 5.04 7.03 -3.36
N THR A 124 5.76 6.01 -2.92
CA THR A 124 6.82 6.11 -1.90
C THR A 124 7.97 6.97 -2.42
N LEU A 125 8.45 6.70 -3.64
CA LEU A 125 9.53 7.47 -4.26
C LEU A 125 9.17 8.95 -4.48
N LEU A 126 7.93 9.24 -4.88
CA LEU A 126 7.45 10.63 -5.03
C LEU A 126 7.39 11.35 -3.68
N SER A 127 6.95 10.66 -2.63
CA SER A 127 6.95 11.20 -1.26
C SER A 127 8.37 11.57 -0.84
N ASP A 128 9.33 10.64 -1.00
CA ASP A 128 10.72 10.85 -0.61
C ASP A 128 11.38 11.98 -1.41
N PHE A 129 11.10 11.99 -2.71
CA PHE A 129 11.54 13.05 -3.59
C PHE A 129 11.02 14.42 -3.16
N MET A 130 9.77 14.53 -2.74
CA MET A 130 9.19 15.79 -2.24
C MET A 130 9.88 16.28 -0.97
N VAL A 131 10.24 15.39 -0.05
CA VAL A 131 10.97 15.75 1.18
C VAL A 131 12.40 16.18 0.84
N VAL A 132 13.09 15.41 -0.01
CA VAL A 132 14.45 15.74 -0.46
C VAL A 132 14.49 17.03 -1.25
N TRP A 133 13.52 17.27 -2.13
CA TRP A 133 13.37 18.53 -2.87
C TRP A 133 13.25 19.73 -1.94
N ARG A 134 12.46 19.63 -0.86
CA ARG A 134 12.33 20.71 0.13
C ARG A 134 13.66 21.00 0.82
N ALA A 135 14.39 19.96 1.22
CA ALA A 135 15.73 20.13 1.76
C ALA A 135 16.65 20.78 0.72
N TRP A 136 16.64 20.29 -0.52
CA TRP A 136 17.47 20.78 -1.61
C TRP A 136 17.34 22.29 -1.84
N VAL A 137 16.10 22.80 -1.92
CA VAL A 137 15.81 24.23 -2.11
C VAL A 137 16.35 25.09 -0.96
N LEU A 138 16.43 24.58 0.27
CA LEU A 138 16.99 25.33 1.41
C LEU A 138 18.52 25.46 1.40
N PHE A 139 19.22 24.60 0.66
CA PHE A 139 20.69 24.58 0.59
C PHE A 139 21.22 25.16 -0.72
N GLU A 140 20.59 26.20 -1.28
CA GLU A 140 21.01 26.82 -2.55
C GLU A 140 22.52 27.10 -2.64
N LYS A 141 23.10 27.68 -1.57
CA LYS A 141 24.48 28.17 -1.53
C LYS A 141 25.53 27.16 -1.05
N GLN A 142 25.13 26.03 -0.43
CA GLN A 142 26.07 25.06 0.15
C GLN A 142 26.01 23.72 -0.62
N SER A 143 27.01 23.49 -1.47
CA SER A 143 27.09 22.37 -2.41
C SER A 143 27.12 20.95 -1.81
N PRO A 144 27.81 20.65 -0.68
CA PRO A 144 28.04 19.25 -0.30
C PRO A 144 26.76 18.52 0.12
N TRP A 145 25.83 19.19 0.80
CA TRP A 145 24.55 18.58 1.22
C TRP A 145 23.67 18.19 0.04
N LYS A 146 23.75 18.94 -1.07
CA LYS A 146 23.05 18.59 -2.31
C LYS A 146 23.55 17.27 -2.87
N ILE A 147 24.88 17.09 -2.94
CA ILE A 147 25.47 15.85 -3.44
C ILE A 147 25.02 14.66 -2.58
N VAL A 148 25.05 14.80 -1.25
CA VAL A 148 24.58 13.76 -0.33
C VAL A 148 23.09 13.43 -0.53
N LEU A 149 22.22 14.45 -0.67
CA LEU A 149 20.79 14.26 -0.90
C LEU A 149 20.50 13.54 -2.23
N VAL A 150 21.21 13.88 -3.31
CA VAL A 150 21.07 13.19 -4.60
C VAL A 150 21.55 11.75 -4.52
N LEU A 151 22.69 11.49 -3.87
CA LEU A 151 23.18 10.12 -3.68
C LEU A 151 22.19 9.28 -2.87
N LEU A 152 21.62 9.84 -1.80
CA LEU A 152 20.59 9.17 -1.01
C LEU A 152 19.34 8.85 -1.85
N MET A 153 18.89 9.77 -2.70
CA MET A 153 17.77 9.52 -3.60
C MET A 153 18.08 8.45 -4.65
N ILE A 154 19.27 8.45 -5.24
CA ILE A 154 19.68 7.43 -6.21
C ILE A 154 19.68 6.05 -5.56
N VAL A 155 20.25 5.93 -4.36
CA VAL A 155 20.27 4.69 -3.58
C VAL A 155 18.84 4.23 -3.26
N ASN A 156 17.99 5.13 -2.79
CA ASN A 156 16.59 4.84 -2.49
C ASN A 156 15.81 4.35 -3.72
N ILE A 157 15.97 5.02 -4.88
CA ILE A 157 15.37 4.60 -6.15
C ILE A 157 15.89 3.22 -6.55
N GLY A 158 17.19 3.00 -6.48
CA GLY A 158 17.81 1.72 -6.85
C GLY A 158 17.29 0.55 -6.03
N ILE A 159 17.18 0.72 -4.71
CA ILE A 159 16.65 -0.32 -3.80
C ILE A 159 15.18 -0.58 -4.06
N ASN A 160 14.35 0.47 -4.19
CA ASN A 160 12.93 0.31 -4.48
C ASN A 160 12.69 -0.43 -5.82
N ILE A 161 13.48 -0.11 -6.85
CA ILE A 161 13.42 -0.82 -8.14
C ILE A 161 13.88 -2.27 -7.98
N ALA A 162 14.97 -2.52 -7.26
CA ALA A 162 15.47 -3.88 -7.02
C ALA A 162 14.43 -4.73 -6.28
N ASP A 163 13.78 -4.17 -5.26
CA ASP A 163 12.70 -4.79 -4.48
C ASP A 163 11.52 -5.17 -5.39
N CYS A 164 11.06 -4.25 -6.24
CA CYS A 164 10.01 -4.54 -7.23
C CYS A 164 10.41 -5.64 -8.23
N ILE A 165 11.66 -5.66 -8.70
CA ILE A 165 12.12 -6.68 -9.65
C ILE A 165 12.23 -8.05 -8.97
N LEU A 166 12.82 -8.13 -7.78
CA LEU A 166 12.98 -9.38 -7.02
C LEU A 166 11.61 -9.96 -6.62
N GLY A 167 10.67 -9.10 -6.23
CA GLY A 167 9.30 -9.52 -5.94
C GLY A 167 8.61 -10.18 -7.14
N THR A 168 8.96 -9.81 -8.39
CA THR A 168 8.39 -10.46 -9.58
C THR A 168 9.00 -11.83 -9.90
N THR A 169 10.25 -12.09 -9.48
CA THR A 169 10.92 -13.38 -9.75
C THR A 169 10.49 -14.48 -8.79
N ASP A 170 10.13 -14.13 -7.56
CA ASP A 170 9.77 -15.10 -6.52
C ASP A 170 8.38 -15.73 -6.72
N PHE A 171 7.51 -15.14 -7.55
CA PHE A 171 6.22 -15.72 -7.92
C PHE A 171 6.31 -17.08 -8.63
N LYS A 172 7.50 -17.52 -9.05
CA LYS A 172 7.69 -18.79 -9.79
C LYS A 172 8.19 -19.96 -8.94
N VAL A 173 8.62 -19.76 -7.70
CA VAL A 173 9.17 -20.84 -6.88
C VAL A 173 8.41 -20.91 -5.55
N PRO A 174 7.69 -22.02 -5.26
CA PRO A 174 6.95 -22.18 -4.01
C PRO A 174 7.86 -22.49 -2.79
N PHE A 175 9.09 -21.96 -2.76
CA PHE A 175 10.04 -22.23 -1.68
C PHE A 175 10.06 -21.13 -0.62
N GLU A 176 9.77 -21.55 0.61
CA GLU A 176 10.12 -20.94 1.91
C GLU A 176 9.68 -19.47 2.13
N SER A 177 8.49 -19.35 2.71
CA SER A 177 7.71 -18.15 3.06
C SER A 177 8.38 -17.08 3.95
N ASN A 178 9.68 -17.13 4.22
CA ASN A 178 10.34 -16.24 5.19
C ASN A 178 11.34 -15.24 4.59
N SER A 179 11.78 -15.37 3.34
CA SER A 179 12.79 -14.46 2.75
C SER A 179 12.22 -13.11 2.31
N ASN A 180 10.98 -13.10 1.82
CA ASN A 180 10.42 -11.92 1.13
C ASN A 180 10.13 -10.78 2.12
N THR A 181 9.82 -11.11 3.37
CA THR A 181 9.53 -10.12 4.42
C THR A 181 10.74 -9.23 4.76
N LEU A 182 11.98 -9.72 4.58
CA LEU A 182 13.18 -8.94 4.90
C LEU A 182 13.46 -7.83 3.87
N TRP A 183 13.21 -8.10 2.59
CA TRP A 183 13.46 -7.14 1.51
C TRP A 183 12.41 -6.04 1.45
N ASP A 184 11.13 -6.40 1.59
CA ASP A 184 10.02 -5.43 1.71
C ASP A 184 10.25 -4.47 2.90
N GLY A 185 10.81 -4.99 4.01
CA GLY A 185 11.18 -4.17 5.16
C GLY A 185 12.35 -3.23 4.88
N LEU A 186 13.32 -3.64 4.05
CA LEU A 186 14.51 -2.87 3.76
C LEU A 186 14.22 -1.64 2.90
N SER A 187 13.39 -1.77 1.85
CA SER A 187 13.00 -0.65 0.99
C SER A 187 12.29 0.44 1.79
N LEU A 188 11.41 0.04 2.71
CA LEU A 188 10.72 0.92 3.64
C LEU A 188 11.67 1.62 4.62
N VAL A 189 12.58 0.86 5.25
CA VAL A 189 13.56 1.42 6.20
C VAL A 189 14.43 2.46 5.51
N ILE A 190 14.87 2.20 4.28
CA ILE A 190 15.75 3.13 3.55
C ILE A 190 15.00 4.40 3.15
N SER A 191 13.78 4.28 2.64
CA SER A 191 12.89 5.43 2.38
C SER A 191 12.71 6.30 3.64
N LEU A 192 12.47 5.65 4.79
CA LEU A 192 12.33 6.32 6.08
C LEU A 192 13.62 7.03 6.51
N VAL A 193 14.79 6.40 6.34
CA VAL A 193 16.09 7.01 6.63
C VAL A 193 16.31 8.25 5.76
N VAL A 194 16.02 8.19 4.46
CA VAL A 194 16.15 9.35 3.55
C VAL A 194 15.25 10.50 4.02
N ASN A 195 14.00 10.20 4.38
CA ASN A 195 13.05 11.19 4.87
C ASN A 195 13.48 11.81 6.20
N MET A 196 13.92 10.99 7.16
CA MET A 196 14.41 11.47 8.45
C MET A 196 15.66 12.35 8.27
N PHE A 197 16.57 11.96 7.38
CA PHE A 197 17.78 12.73 7.12
C PHE A 197 17.47 14.08 6.47
N ALA A 198 16.66 14.10 5.41
CA ALA A 198 16.24 15.32 4.73
C ALA A 198 15.47 16.26 5.68
N THR A 199 14.57 15.71 6.50
CA THR A 199 13.84 16.47 7.53
C THR A 199 14.77 17.04 8.58
N SER A 200 15.76 16.26 9.03
CA SER A 200 16.75 16.71 10.02
C SER A 200 17.60 17.85 9.47
N LEU A 201 17.95 17.82 8.18
CA LEU A 201 18.67 18.92 7.53
C LEU A 201 17.84 20.20 7.46
N VAL A 202 16.55 20.09 7.15
CA VAL A 202 15.60 21.23 7.16
C VAL A 202 15.53 21.83 8.57
N ALA A 203 15.37 20.98 9.60
CA ALA A 203 15.30 21.39 10.99
C ALA A 203 16.60 22.06 11.47
N TRP A 204 17.74 21.46 11.17
CA TRP A 204 19.05 22.02 11.51
C TRP A 204 19.30 23.37 10.86
N LYS A 205 18.96 23.52 9.57
CA LYS A 205 19.07 24.81 8.87
C LYS A 205 18.16 25.86 9.48
N ALA A 206 16.94 25.48 9.85
CA ALA A 206 15.99 26.34 10.52
C ALA A 206 16.50 26.80 11.89
N TRP A 207 17.11 25.91 12.67
CA TRP A 207 17.73 26.17 13.97
C TRP A 207 18.93 27.11 13.88
N LYS A 208 19.84 26.87 12.93
CA LYS A 208 21.01 27.73 12.73
C LYS A 208 20.61 29.17 12.40
N ASN A 209 19.54 29.36 11.63
CA ASN A 209 19.01 30.69 11.33
C ASN A 209 18.38 31.37 12.56
N ILE A 210 17.94 30.60 13.58
CA ILE A 210 17.39 31.13 14.85
C ILE A 210 18.52 31.46 15.84
N SER A 211 19.59 30.67 15.85
CA SER A 211 20.73 30.85 16.76
C SER A 211 21.71 31.96 16.33
N GLY A 212 21.42 32.67 15.23
CA GLY A 212 22.18 33.86 14.85
C GLY A 212 21.88 35.05 15.78
N PRO A 213 22.75 36.07 15.85
CA PRO A 213 22.55 37.24 16.70
C PRO A 213 21.17 37.87 16.40
N ALA A 214 20.37 37.99 17.46
CA ALA A 214 18.94 38.22 17.40
C ALA A 214 18.58 39.63 16.93
N ASP A 215 17.98 39.74 15.74
CA ASP A 215 17.19 40.91 15.35
C ASP A 215 15.69 40.56 15.39
N THR A 216 14.95 41.32 16.18
CA THR A 216 13.70 41.03 16.90
C THR A 216 12.39 40.89 16.08
N SER A 217 12.40 40.26 14.89
CA SER A 217 11.18 40.12 14.04
C SER A 217 10.78 38.67 13.71
N TYR A 218 11.00 37.71 14.64
CA TYR A 218 10.96 36.27 14.33
C TYR A 218 9.68 35.50 14.72
N GLY A 219 8.71 36.11 15.40
CA GLY A 219 7.54 35.39 15.95
C GLY A 219 6.69 34.66 14.90
N PHE A 220 6.39 35.31 13.76
CA PHE A 220 5.55 34.71 12.70
C PHE A 220 6.31 33.64 11.87
N SER A 221 7.61 33.83 11.66
CA SER A 221 8.47 32.83 11.00
C SER A 221 8.58 31.55 11.83
N LEU A 222 8.62 31.70 13.16
CA LEU A 222 8.70 30.59 14.10
C LEU A 222 7.45 29.69 14.02
N THR A 223 6.25 30.29 14.03
CA THR A 223 5.00 29.52 13.96
C THR A 223 4.87 28.76 12.64
N VAL A 224 5.23 29.37 11.51
CA VAL A 224 5.21 28.71 10.21
C VAL A 224 6.24 27.58 10.13
N LYS A 225 7.44 27.75 10.71
CA LYS A 225 8.45 26.68 10.80
C LYS A 225 8.01 25.52 11.70
N ILE A 226 7.37 25.81 12.82
CA ILE A 226 6.85 24.79 13.75
C ILE A 226 5.72 24.02 13.07
N ILE A 227 4.75 24.70 12.46
CA ILE A 227 3.65 24.05 11.73
C ILE A 227 4.18 23.21 10.56
N SER A 228 5.16 23.73 9.80
CA SER A 228 5.79 22.96 8.72
C SER A 228 6.56 21.74 9.25
N SER A 229 7.14 21.81 10.45
CA SER A 229 7.87 20.68 11.05
C SER A 229 6.91 19.63 11.61
N ILE A 230 5.82 20.06 12.26
CA ILE A 230 4.75 19.17 12.73
C ILE A 230 4.11 18.46 11.55
N PHE A 231 3.79 19.16 10.46
CA PHE A 231 3.23 18.55 9.25
C PHE A 231 4.14 17.47 8.67
N VAL A 232 5.46 17.68 8.68
CA VAL A 232 6.43 16.69 8.22
C VAL A 232 6.48 15.48 9.17
N LEU A 233 6.49 15.71 10.49
CA LEU A 233 6.41 14.63 11.49
C LEU A 233 5.13 13.81 11.37
N THR A 234 3.98 14.46 11.20
CA THR A 234 2.69 13.80 11.00
C THR A 234 2.68 13.01 9.69
N SER A 235 3.24 13.56 8.60
CA SER A 235 3.36 12.82 7.34
C SER A 235 4.31 11.62 7.43
N ALA A 236 5.38 11.71 8.21
CA ALA A 236 6.31 10.61 8.45
C ALA A 236 5.76 9.53 9.40
N SER A 237 4.78 9.88 10.24
CA SER A 237 4.09 8.92 11.11
C SER A 237 3.05 8.08 10.38
N TYR A 238 2.55 8.54 9.22
CA TYR A 238 1.53 7.83 8.46
C TYR A 238 2.01 6.45 7.97
N PRO A 239 3.20 6.30 7.34
CA PRO A 239 3.73 4.98 6.99
C PRO A 239 3.86 4.02 8.18
N ILE A 240 4.28 4.52 9.35
CA ILE A 240 4.40 3.72 10.57
C ILE A 240 3.02 3.23 11.02
N ALA A 241 2.02 4.12 11.01
CA ALA A 241 0.64 3.75 11.31
C ALA A 241 0.09 2.73 10.30
N THR A 242 0.42 2.86 9.01
CA THR A 242 -0.01 1.92 7.97
C THR A 242 0.62 0.54 8.14
N ILE A 243 1.92 0.45 8.48
CA ILE A 243 2.59 -0.84 8.78
C ILE A 243 1.93 -1.51 9.98
N ILE A 244 1.67 -0.74 11.04
CA ILE A 244 0.97 -1.24 12.23
C ILE A 244 -0.43 -1.73 11.83
N LEU A 245 -1.16 -0.97 11.01
CA LEU A 245 -2.50 -1.35 10.56
C LEU A 245 -2.50 -2.61 9.70
N ILE A 246 -1.53 -2.77 8.79
CA ILE A 246 -1.40 -3.94 7.92
C ILE A 246 -1.05 -5.18 8.73
N ASN A 247 -0.08 -5.08 9.66
CA ASN A 247 0.26 -6.18 10.56
C ASN A 247 -0.91 -6.56 11.47
N MET A 248 -1.66 -5.58 11.97
CA MET A 248 -2.86 -5.85 12.77
C MET A 248 -3.98 -6.44 11.90
N GLY A 249 -4.15 -6.02 10.65
CA GLY A 249 -5.15 -6.56 9.72
C GLY A 249 -4.93 -8.04 9.40
N SER A 250 -3.67 -8.46 9.21
CA SER A 250 -3.30 -9.88 9.06
C SER A 250 -3.70 -10.69 10.30
N SER A 251 -3.42 -10.15 11.51
CA SER A 251 -3.76 -10.84 12.76
C SER A 251 -5.28 -10.98 12.96
N VAL A 252 -6.08 -10.01 12.51
CA VAL A 252 -7.54 -10.03 12.67
C VAL A 252 -8.16 -11.09 11.76
N ILE A 253 -7.68 -11.22 10.52
CA ILE A 253 -8.15 -12.24 9.59
C ILE A 253 -7.76 -13.64 10.08
N GLU A 254 -6.53 -13.84 10.56
CA GLU A 254 -6.10 -15.11 11.15
C GLU A 254 -6.91 -15.47 12.40
N THR A 255 -7.20 -14.50 13.26
CA THR A 255 -8.02 -14.72 14.47
C THR A 255 -9.46 -15.08 14.10
N LEU A 256 -10.03 -14.46 13.06
CA LEU A 256 -11.34 -14.80 12.52
C LEU A 256 -11.38 -16.21 11.93
N GLN A 257 -10.36 -16.61 11.15
CA GLN A 257 -10.27 -17.97 10.62
C GLN A 257 -10.11 -19.02 11.72
N MET A 258 -9.25 -18.78 12.72
CA MET A 258 -9.11 -19.63 13.90
C MET A 258 -10.44 -19.80 14.64
N THR A 259 -11.20 -18.71 14.78
CA THR A 259 -12.51 -18.73 15.46
C THR A 259 -13.52 -19.55 14.65
N GLN A 260 -13.56 -19.40 13.33
CA GLN A 260 -14.43 -20.21 12.46
C GLN A 260 -14.07 -21.70 12.49
N ILE A 261 -12.78 -22.05 12.45
CA ILE A 261 -12.33 -23.44 12.56
C ILE A 261 -12.74 -24.04 13.92
N LEU A 262 -12.58 -23.27 15.00
CA LEU A 262 -13.00 -23.68 16.33
C LEU A 262 -14.51 -23.89 16.41
N GLU A 263 -15.33 -22.99 15.87
CA GLU A 263 -16.79 -23.18 15.85
C GLU A 263 -17.20 -24.40 15.03
N GLN A 264 -16.58 -24.61 13.87
CA GLN A 264 -16.87 -25.77 13.02
C GLN A 264 -16.53 -27.08 13.74
N SER A 265 -15.35 -27.18 14.37
CA SER A 265 -14.96 -28.35 15.15
C SER A 265 -15.93 -28.66 16.31
N ARG A 266 -16.50 -27.61 16.90
CA ARG A 266 -17.46 -27.71 18.01
C ARG A 266 -18.82 -28.22 17.53
N LEU A 267 -19.25 -27.82 16.34
CA LEU A 267 -20.48 -28.32 15.71
C LEU A 267 -20.34 -29.79 15.32
N ASP A 268 -19.20 -30.19 14.74
CA ASP A 268 -18.93 -31.58 14.37
C ASP A 268 -18.89 -32.50 15.60
N SER A 269 -18.26 -32.05 16.69
CA SER A 269 -18.24 -32.77 17.97
C SER A 269 -19.64 -32.94 18.58
N ARG A 270 -20.50 -31.92 18.48
CA ARG A 270 -21.90 -32.02 18.91
C ARG A 270 -22.70 -32.99 18.05
N GLY A 271 -22.50 -32.98 16.72
CA GLY A 271 -23.13 -33.91 15.80
C GLY A 271 -22.78 -35.38 16.13
N ALA A 272 -21.50 -35.66 16.36
CA ALA A 272 -21.04 -37.00 16.74
C ALA A 272 -21.64 -37.50 18.06
N THR A 273 -21.76 -36.60 19.06
CA THR A 273 -22.37 -36.93 20.36
C THR A 273 -23.85 -37.31 20.19
N ILE A 274 -24.60 -36.55 19.39
CA ILE A 274 -26.03 -36.83 19.16
C ILE A 274 -26.23 -38.15 18.39
N ALA A 275 -25.39 -38.44 17.40
CA ALA A 275 -25.45 -39.70 16.64
C ALA A 275 -25.24 -40.93 17.54
N GLN A 276 -24.41 -40.82 18.58
CA GLN A 276 -24.15 -41.92 19.52
C GLN A 276 -25.37 -42.25 20.41
N TYR A 277 -26.23 -41.27 20.71
CA TYR A 277 -27.46 -41.48 21.47
C TYR A 277 -28.64 -41.97 20.62
N ILE A 278 -28.56 -41.87 19.28
CA ILE A 278 -29.61 -42.30 18.35
C ILE A 278 -29.36 -43.73 17.83
N SER A 279 -28.28 -44.41 18.26
CA SER A 279 -28.03 -45.80 17.87
C SER A 279 -29.18 -46.71 18.35
N PRO A 280 -29.93 -47.34 17.43
CA PRO A 280 -31.08 -48.16 17.79
C PRO A 280 -30.63 -49.39 18.56
N TYR A 281 -31.30 -49.66 19.68
CA TYR A 281 -31.10 -50.86 20.49
C TYR A 281 -31.06 -52.12 19.60
N PRO A 282 -30.02 -52.97 19.72
CA PRO A 282 -29.99 -54.22 18.99
C PRO A 282 -31.10 -55.12 19.52
N HIS A 283 -32.07 -55.40 18.64
CA HIS A 283 -33.04 -56.48 18.79
C HIS A 283 -32.52 -57.73 18.09
#